data_AF-K1GR38-F1
#
_entry.id   AF-K1GR38-F1
#
_cell.length_a   1.000
_cell.length_b   1.000
_cell.length_c   1.000
_cell.angle_alpha   90.00
_cell.angle_beta   90.00
_cell.angle_gamma   90.00
#
_symmetry.space_group_name_H-M   'P 1'
#
loop_
_entity.id
_entity.type
_entity.pdbx_description
1 polymer ?
#
loop_
_entity_poly.entity_id
_entity_poly.type
_entity_poly.pdbx_seq_one_letter_code
_entity_poly.pdbx_strand_id
1 'polypeptide(L)' 'MLVHDFGIVGEKKDVHLHDDLILYMMDTFEWIKTFSELESNIEKNGLNHAGITYFKGESVTKLKNIILHWINIFNLGEKT' A
#
# COMPACT_ATOMS: atom_id res chain seq x y z
N MET A 1 -7.29 -11.10 11.93
CA MET A 1 -6.46 -10.60 10.83
C MET A 1 -7.41 -10.15 9.75
N LEU A 2 -7.38 -8.87 9.38
CA LEU A 2 -8.22 -8.37 8.30
C LEU A 2 -7.58 -8.76 6.96
N VAL A 3 -8.42 -8.89 5.95
CA VAL A 3 -8.02 -9.12 4.56
C VAL A 3 -8.61 -7.96 3.77
N HIS A 4 -7.76 -7.26 3.05
CA HIS A 4 -8.18 -6.22 2.11
C HIS A 4 -8.43 -6.84 0.75
N ASP A 5 -9.67 -6.71 0.28
CA ASP A 5 -10.09 -7.18 -1.04
C ASP A 5 -10.02 -6.04 -2.04
N PHE A 6 -9.29 -6.27 -3.14
CA PHE A 6 -9.21 -5.33 -4.27
C PHE A 6 -9.80 -5.98 -5.51
N GLY A 7 -10.85 -5.38 -6.08
CA GLY A 7 -11.46 -5.80 -7.33
C GLY A 7 -11.23 -4.79 -8.45
N ILE A 8 -11.10 -5.26 -9.69
CA ILE A 8 -11.09 -4.39 -10.88
C ILE A 8 -12.49 -4.40 -11.49
N VAL A 9 -13.13 -3.24 -11.58
CA VAL A 9 -14.48 -3.12 -12.16
C VAL A 9 -14.50 -3.65 -13.59
N GLY A 10 -15.32 -4.67 -13.86
CA GLY A 10 -15.45 -5.31 -15.17
C GLY A 10 -14.55 -6.54 -15.38
N GLU A 11 -13.65 -6.84 -14.44
CA GLU A 11 -12.89 -8.09 -14.41
C GLU A 11 -13.39 -8.99 -13.27
N LYS A 12 -13.33 -10.33 -13.45
CA LYS A 12 -13.60 -11.31 -12.37
C LYS A 12 -12.38 -11.58 -11.50
N LYS A 13 -11.43 -10.65 -11.44
CA LYS A 13 -10.19 -10.81 -10.67
C LYS A 13 -10.30 -10.03 -9.38
N ASP A 14 -10.24 -10.79 -8.29
CA ASP A 14 -10.11 -10.27 -6.94
C ASP A 14 -8.69 -10.55 -6.45
N VAL A 15 -8.05 -9.54 -5.87
CA VAL A 15 -6.75 -9.66 -5.20
C VAL A 15 -7.00 -9.52 -3.70
N HIS A 16 -6.67 -10.56 -2.96
CA HIS A 16 -6.77 -10.59 -1.50
C HIS A 16 -5.41 -10.27 -0.90
N LEU A 17 -5.34 -9.27 -0.03
CA LEU A 17 -4.12 -8.88 0.67
C LEU A 17 -4.33 -8.98 2.19
N HIS A 18 -3.56 -9.86 2.84
CA HIS A 18 -3.56 -9.95 4.29
C HIS A 18 -2.88 -8.72 4.91
N ASP A 19 -3.49 -8.16 5.96
CA ASP A 19 -2.92 -7.05 6.72
C ASP A 19 -1.50 -7.33 7.19
N ASP A 20 -1.17 -8.58 7.53
CA ASP A 20 0.17 -8.96 8.00
C ASP A 20 1.25 -8.61 6.97
N LEU A 21 0.97 -8.71 5.67
CA LEU A 21 1.89 -8.29 4.63
C LEU A 21 2.01 -6.76 4.55
N ILE A 22 0.92 -6.04 4.75
CA ILE A 22 0.93 -4.56 4.83
C ILE A 22 1.75 -4.11 6.04
N LEU A 23 1.51 -4.71 7.21
CA LEU A 23 2.23 -4.44 8.45
C LEU A 23 3.73 -4.76 8.31
N TYR A 24 4.07 -5.86 7.64
CA TYR A 24 5.46 -6.22 7.34
C TYR A 24 6.19 -5.14 6.52
N MET A 25 5.49 -4.49 5.59
CA MET A 25 6.06 -3.45 4.72
C MET A 25 5.89 -2.02 5.26
N MET A 26 5.25 -1.85 6.43
CA MET A 26 4.72 -0.57 6.88
C MET A 26 5.77 0.54 7.03
N ASP A 27 6.97 0.19 7.50
CA ASP A 27 8.09 1.13 7.63
C ASP A 27 8.48 1.79 6.30
N THR A 28 8.36 1.07 5.18
CA THR A 28 8.66 1.65 3.86
C THR A 28 7.56 2.57 3.37
N PHE A 29 6.33 2.37 3.84
CA PHE A 29 5.19 3.22 3.48
C PHE A 29 5.23 4.57 4.21
N GLU A 30 5.89 4.68 5.36
CA GLU A 30 6.19 5.95 6.04
C GLU A 30 6.99 6.93 5.17
N TRP A 31 7.55 6.49 4.05
CA TRP A 31 8.25 7.40 3.14
C TRP A 31 7.29 8.17 2.22
N ILE A 32 6.01 7.80 2.19
CA ILE A 32 5.03 8.35 1.26
C ILE A 32 4.21 9.42 1.96
N LYS A 33 4.07 10.58 1.31
CA LYS A 33 3.19 11.65 1.76
C LYS A 33 1.74 11.35 1.41
N THR A 34 0.85 11.36 2.39
CA THR A 34 -0.56 11.00 2.26
C THR A 34 -1.47 11.95 3.05
N PHE A 35 -2.78 11.76 2.87
CA PHE A 35 -3.84 12.48 3.56
C PHE A 35 -4.91 11.49 4.04
N SER A 36 -5.63 11.88 5.09
CA SER A 36 -6.78 11.14 5.60
C SER A 36 -7.86 12.10 6.07
N GLU A 37 -9.12 11.75 5.81
CA GLU A 37 -10.28 12.48 6.33
C GLU A 37 -10.34 12.43 7.86
N LEU A 38 -9.90 11.33 8.48
CA LEU A 38 -9.83 11.20 9.94
C LEU A 38 -8.86 12.21 10.57
N GLU A 39 -7.92 12.72 9.76
CA GLU A 39 -6.84 13.62 10.16
C GLU A 39 -7.03 15.02 9.56
N SER A 40 -8.28 15.39 9.29
CA SER A 40 -8.65 16.70 8.74
C SER A 40 -7.93 17.04 7.43
N ASN A 41 -7.55 16.04 6.63
CA ASN A 41 -6.82 16.20 5.38
C ASN A 41 -5.49 16.97 5.53
N ILE A 42 -4.79 16.79 6.66
CA ILE A 42 -3.42 17.26 6.84
C ILE A 42 -2.45 16.30 6.17
N GLU A 43 -1.42 16.83 5.49
CA GLU A 43 -0.36 16.02 4.88
C GLU A 43 0.47 15.34 5.98
N LYS A 44 0.58 14.02 5.91
CA LYS A 44 1.41 13.20 6.80
C LYS A 44 2.22 12.19 5.99
N ASN A 45 3.07 11.45 6.70
CA ASN A 45 3.76 10.29 6.17
C ASN A 45 2.99 9.01 6.50
N GLY A 46 3.11 7.97 5.68
CA GLY A 46 2.54 6.65 5.96
C GLY A 46 1.14 6.42 5.38
N LEU A 47 0.65 5.18 5.48
CA LEU A 47 -0.73 4.84 5.10
C LEU A 47 -1.65 5.02 6.31
N ASN A 48 -2.90 5.40 6.07
CA ASN A 48 -3.94 5.31 7.08
C ASN A 48 -4.41 3.85 7.20
N HIS A 49 -3.87 3.10 8.16
CA HIS A 49 -4.25 1.69 8.39
C HIS A 49 -5.72 1.54 8.86
N ALA A 50 -6.30 2.57 9.49
CA ALA A 50 -7.64 2.51 10.07
C ALA A 50 -8.74 3.07 9.14
N GLY A 51 -8.39 3.45 7.90
CA GLY A 51 -9.37 4.03 6.98
C GLY A 51 -8.82 4.34 5.60
N ILE A 52 -9.49 5.23 4.88
CA ILE A 52 -9.09 5.59 3.51
C ILE A 52 -7.80 6.43 3.55
N THR A 53 -6.90 6.12 2.63
CA THR A 53 -5.67 6.90 2.38
C THR A 53 -5.80 7.62 1.04
N TYR A 54 -5.54 8.92 1.04
CA TYR A 54 -5.55 9.77 -0.17
C TYR A 54 -4.13 10.18 -0.56
N PHE A 55 -3.87 10.22 -1.87
CA PHE A 55 -2.54 10.49 -2.43
C PHE A 55 -2.57 11.66 -3.41
N LYS A 56 -1.50 12.47 -3.42
CA LYS A 56 -1.15 13.34 -4.56
C LYS A 56 -0.43 12.50 -5.63
N GLY A 57 -0.45 12.96 -6.89
CA GLY A 57 0.11 12.20 -8.02
C GLY A 57 1.57 11.74 -7.86
N GLU A 58 2.43 12.58 -7.27
CA GLU A 58 3.84 12.22 -6.98
C GLU A 58 3.96 11.07 -5.96
N SER A 59 3.10 11.04 -4.94
CA SER A 59 3.07 10.01 -3.91
C SER A 59 2.63 8.65 -4.46
N VAL A 60 1.72 8.64 -5.45
CA VAL A 60 1.30 7.39 -6.14
C VAL A 60 2.48 6.76 -6.87
N THR A 61 3.30 7.57 -7.54
CA THR A 61 4.53 7.08 -8.19
C THR A 61 5.49 6.48 -7.17
N LYS A 62 5.64 7.11 -6.00
CA LYS A 62 6.50 6.60 -4.92
C LYS A 62 5.98 5.27 -4.35
N LEU A 63 4.68 5.16 -4.10
CA LEU A 63 4.04 3.90 -3.66
C LEU A 63 4.30 2.77 -4.65
N LYS A 64 4.04 3.03 -5.94
CA LYS A 64 4.29 2.05 -7.02
C LYS A 64 5.74 1.57 -7.00
N ASN A 65 6.69 2.49 -6.86
CA ASN A 65 8.11 2.13 -6.81
C ASN A 65 8.42 1.27 -5.58
N ILE A 66 7.93 1.62 -4.38
CA ILE A 66 8.15 0.81 -3.16
C ILE A 66 7.63 -0.62 -3.36
N ILE A 67 6.41 -0.79 -3.88
CA ILE A 67 5.82 -2.11 -4.14
C ILE A 67 6.66 -2.90 -5.15
N LEU A 68 7.12 -2.27 -6.23
CA LEU A 68 7.99 -2.93 -7.22
C LEU A 68 9.32 -3.41 -6.61
N HIS A 69 9.91 -2.64 -5.69
CA HIS A 69 11.13 -3.07 -5.01
C HIS A 69 10.87 -4.25 -4.07
N TRP A 70 9.76 -4.26 -3.34
CA TRP A 70 9.36 -5.42 -2.54
C TRP A 70 9.18 -6.68 -3.40
N ILE A 71 8.47 -6.58 -4.52
CA ILE A 71 8.33 -7.69 -5.48
C ILE A 71 9.71 -8.21 -5.92
N ASN A 72 10.64 -7.31 -6.24
CA ASN A 72 11.99 -7.70 -6.63
C ASN A 72 12.75 -8.41 -5.49
N ILE A 73 12.64 -7.93 -4.24
CA ILE A 73 13.26 -8.57 -3.07
C ILE A 73 12.70 -9.98 -2.88
N PHE A 74 11.38 -10.16 -2.95
CA PHE A 74 10.76 -11.48 -2.80
C PHE A 74 11.18 -12.44 -3.93
N ASN A 75 11.24 -11.96 -5.18
CA ASN A 75 11.71 -12.75 -6.33
C ASN A 75 13.19 -13.16 -6.22
N LEU A 76 14.04 -12.38 -5.52
CA LEU A 76 15.42 -12.78 -5.25
C LEU A 76 15.49 -13.95 -4.27
N GLY A 77 14.56 -14.01 -3.30
CA GLY A 77 14.44 -15.11 -2.35
C GLY A 77 13.81 -16.37 -2.94
N GLU A 78 13.02 -16.25 -4.00
CA GLU A 78 12.38 -17.37 -4.72
C GLU A 78 13.32 -18.13 -5.67
N LYS A 79 14.62 -17.78 -5.72
CA LYS A 79 15.60 -18.60 -6.45
C LYS A 79 15.82 -19.94 -5.72
N THR A 80 14.90 -20.87 -5.94
CA THR A 80 15.01 -22.32 -5.75
C THR A 80 15.00 -23.02 -7.10
#